data_AF-G9YIH2-F1
#
_entry.id   AF-G9YIH2-F1
#
_cell.length_a   1.000
_cell.length_b   1.000
_cell.length_c   1.000
_cell.angle_alpha   90.00
_cell.angle_beta   90.00
_cell.angle_gamma   90.00
#
_symmetry.space_group_name_H-M   'P 1'
#
loop_
_entity.id
_entity.type
_entity.pdbx_description
1 polymer ?
#
loop_
_entity_poly.entity_id
_entity_poly.type
_entity_poly.pdbx_seq_one_letter_code
_entity_poly.pdbx_strand_id
1 'polypeptide(L)'
;EYDPSNIKTMVDSNGEMIVGLDKNLKVETITAGKDGKDGKVGVAGANGKDGVTITAEGPAGQNGVDGHIGINGKDGTSADIHVKDGAPGVDGAPGTHLTRIVYEDKNHVTHEVATLDDGMKYGGDTGAVIKKKLNGQVNVVGGITDTSKLTDDDNIGVVSDGSDNLKIRLAKDVNLGPNGSLTINGKTYINKDGLNANSQKITNVANGTVNSDAVNFGQLKDAVAAGKTILKDGKNTTV
;
A
#
# COMPACT_ATOMS: atom_id res chain seq x y z
N GLU A 1 -38.55 -46.29 12.91
CA GLU A 1 -37.72 -47.48 12.63
C GLU A 1 -36.79 -47.74 13.81
N TYR A 2 -36.30 -48.96 13.99
CA TYR A 2 -35.24 -49.28 14.95
C TYR A 2 -34.10 -49.93 14.17
N ASP A 3 -32.85 -49.56 14.46
CA ASP A 3 -31.67 -50.21 13.88
C ASP A 3 -31.32 -51.44 14.74
N PRO A 4 -31.60 -52.67 14.24
CA PRO A 4 -31.33 -53.88 14.99
C PRO A 4 -29.84 -54.20 15.09
N SER A 5 -28.96 -53.48 14.35
CA SER A 5 -27.52 -53.69 14.43
C SER A 5 -26.93 -53.20 15.76
N ASN A 6 -27.57 -52.25 16.43
CA ASN A 6 -27.08 -51.68 17.69
C ASN A 6 -27.19 -52.61 18.90
N ILE A 7 -27.97 -53.70 18.82
CA ILE A 7 -28.15 -54.66 19.92
C ILE A 7 -27.87 -56.06 19.39
N LYS A 8 -26.94 -56.77 20.04
CA LYS A 8 -26.58 -58.15 19.71
C LYS A 8 -26.86 -59.09 20.87
N THR A 9 -27.41 -60.26 20.56
CA THR A 9 -27.70 -61.30 21.54
C THR A 9 -26.99 -62.61 21.21
N MET A 10 -26.60 -63.37 22.24
CA MET A 10 -26.00 -64.71 22.10
C MET A 10 -26.26 -65.56 23.35
N VAL A 11 -26.12 -66.89 23.25
CA VAL A 11 -26.24 -67.81 24.37
C VAL A 11 -24.88 -68.45 24.63
N ASP A 12 -24.46 -68.50 25.88
CA ASP A 12 -23.16 -69.07 26.25
C ASP A 12 -23.19 -70.61 26.36
N SER A 13 -22.03 -71.22 26.61
CA SER A 13 -21.87 -72.67 26.72
C SER A 13 -22.56 -73.29 27.95
N ASN A 14 -23.00 -72.45 28.90
CA ASN A 14 -23.72 -72.88 30.10
C ASN A 14 -25.24 -72.71 29.94
N GLY A 15 -25.70 -72.07 28.86
CA GLY A 15 -27.11 -71.85 28.53
C GLY A 15 -27.67 -70.49 28.91
N GLU A 16 -26.83 -69.50 29.27
CA GLU A 16 -27.28 -68.15 29.64
C GLU A 16 -27.34 -67.20 28.42
N MET A 17 -28.39 -66.38 28.35
CA MET A 17 -28.53 -65.35 27.31
C MET A 17 -27.77 -64.09 27.69
N ILE A 18 -26.98 -63.60 26.74
CA ILE A 18 -26.22 -62.37 26.83
C ILE A 18 -26.84 -61.37 25.85
N VAL A 19 -27.13 -60.16 26.33
CA VAL A 19 -27.57 -59.01 25.53
C VAL A 19 -26.50 -57.94 25.60
N GLY A 20 -25.94 -57.57 24.45
CA GLY A 20 -24.90 -56.55 24.33
C GLY A 20 -25.31 -55.45 23.35
N LEU A 21 -24.70 -54.28 23.50
CA LEU A 21 -24.80 -53.18 22.54
C LEU A 21 -23.67 -53.28 21.51
N ASP A 22 -23.92 -52.88 20.27
CA ASP A 22 -22.86 -52.68 19.29
C ASP A 22 -21.94 -51.59 19.81
N LYS A 23 -20.65 -51.79 19.61
CA LYS A 23 -19.63 -50.83 20.00
C LYS A 23 -19.68 -49.57 19.13
N ASN A 24 -20.17 -49.67 17.89
CA ASN A 24 -20.33 -48.55 16.97
C ASN A 24 -21.82 -48.24 16.82
N LEU A 25 -22.41 -47.67 17.87
CA LEU A 25 -23.83 -47.33 17.89
C LEU A 25 -24.18 -46.37 16.76
N LYS A 26 -25.06 -46.82 15.87
CA LYS A 26 -25.64 -46.05 14.76
C LYS A 26 -27.01 -45.57 15.19
N VAL A 27 -27.05 -44.38 15.75
CA VAL A 27 -28.30 -43.79 16.25
C VAL A 27 -28.61 -42.53 15.47
N GLU A 28 -29.84 -42.43 14.99
CA GLU A 28 -30.31 -41.25 14.25
C GLU A 28 -30.39 -40.02 15.18
N THR A 29 -30.78 -40.21 16.44
CA THR A 29 -30.78 -39.16 17.47
C THR A 29 -30.45 -39.73 18.85
N ILE A 30 -29.73 -38.96 19.67
CA ILE A 30 -29.58 -39.19 21.11
C ILE A 30 -30.30 -38.04 21.83
N THR A 31 -31.29 -38.35 22.68
CA THR A 31 -31.95 -37.35 23.53
C THR A 31 -31.44 -37.50 24.97
N ALA A 32 -30.65 -36.53 25.43
CA ALA A 32 -30.28 -36.40 26.84
C ALA A 32 -31.40 -35.68 27.63
N GLY A 33 -31.61 -36.02 28.90
CA GLY A 33 -32.64 -35.38 29.75
C GLY A 33 -32.29 -33.94 30.16
N LYS A 34 -33.35 -33.16 30.47
CA LYS A 34 -33.44 -31.70 30.75
C LYS A 34 -32.18 -30.84 30.48
N ASP A 35 -32.37 -29.95 29.51
CA ASP A 35 -31.41 -29.03 28.89
C ASP A 35 -30.47 -28.34 29.89
N GLY A 36 -29.16 -28.37 29.59
CA GLY A 36 -28.25 -27.35 30.10
C GLY A 36 -28.58 -26.01 29.46
N LYS A 37 -28.28 -24.89 30.13
CA LYS A 37 -28.59 -23.51 29.65
C LYS A 37 -28.40 -23.38 28.12
N ASP A 38 -29.44 -22.98 27.41
CA ASP A 38 -29.48 -22.82 25.96
C ASP A 38 -28.28 -22.00 25.42
N GLY A 39 -27.72 -22.42 24.28
CA GLY A 39 -26.82 -21.58 23.46
C GLY A 39 -25.37 -22.03 23.31
N LYS A 40 -25.01 -23.30 23.61
CA LYS A 40 -23.65 -23.83 23.36
C LYS A 40 -23.65 -25.07 22.45
N VAL A 41 -23.00 -24.99 21.29
CA VAL A 41 -22.65 -26.15 20.44
C VAL A 41 -21.13 -26.33 20.47
N GLY A 42 -20.64 -27.51 20.84
CA GLY A 42 -19.21 -27.83 20.88
C GLY A 42 -18.89 -29.08 20.06
N VAL A 43 -17.79 -29.04 19.30
CA VAL A 43 -17.19 -30.25 18.68
C VAL A 43 -15.92 -30.59 19.46
N ALA A 44 -15.83 -31.81 19.97
CA ALA A 44 -14.66 -32.26 20.72
C ALA A 44 -13.40 -32.28 19.83
N GLY A 45 -12.30 -31.72 20.32
CA GLY A 45 -10.96 -31.90 19.79
C GLY A 45 -10.33 -33.22 20.25
N ALA A 46 -9.14 -33.54 19.73
CA ALA A 46 -8.44 -34.82 19.93
C ALA A 46 -8.20 -35.23 21.41
N ASN A 47 -8.34 -34.30 22.36
CA ASN A 47 -8.11 -34.52 23.80
C ASN A 47 -9.41 -34.56 24.63
N GLY A 48 -10.59 -34.63 24.00
CA GLY A 48 -11.89 -34.63 24.70
C GLY A 48 -12.32 -33.26 25.27
N LYS A 49 -11.57 -32.19 24.97
CA LYS A 49 -11.96 -30.79 25.20
C LYS A 49 -12.54 -30.20 23.92
N ASP A 50 -13.42 -29.21 24.00
CA ASP A 50 -14.01 -28.56 22.83
C ASP A 50 -12.93 -27.94 21.92
N GLY A 51 -12.89 -28.36 20.65
CA GLY A 51 -12.01 -27.79 19.62
C GLY A 51 -12.63 -26.56 18.95
N VAL A 52 -13.96 -26.57 18.77
CA VAL A 52 -14.75 -25.42 18.33
C VAL A 52 -15.94 -25.28 19.26
N THR A 53 -16.23 -24.04 19.69
CA THR A 53 -17.42 -23.68 20.47
C THR A 53 -18.19 -22.59 19.76
N ILE A 54 -19.52 -22.69 19.76
CA ILE A 54 -20.42 -21.60 19.36
C ILE A 54 -21.25 -21.29 20.60
N THR A 55 -21.11 -20.08 21.13
CA THR A 55 -21.63 -19.67 22.44
C THR A 55 -22.26 -18.30 22.38
N ALA A 56 -23.22 -18.02 23.26
CA ALA A 56 -23.80 -16.69 23.47
C ALA A 56 -23.58 -16.26 24.93
N GLU A 57 -22.96 -15.11 25.18
CA GLU A 57 -22.70 -14.62 26.54
C GLU A 57 -23.78 -13.66 27.04
N GLY A 58 -24.86 -14.17 27.62
CA GLY A 58 -25.89 -13.33 28.23
C GLY A 58 -27.21 -14.06 28.52
N PRO A 59 -28.17 -13.39 29.19
CA PRO A 59 -29.48 -13.98 29.47
C PRO A 59 -30.25 -14.24 28.16
N ALA A 60 -30.91 -15.40 28.05
CA ALA A 60 -31.74 -15.73 26.89
C ALA A 60 -32.82 -14.65 26.64
N GLY A 61 -32.99 -14.24 25.38
CA GLY A 61 -34.11 -13.38 24.96
C GLY A 61 -33.89 -11.85 25.03
N GLN A 62 -32.66 -11.36 25.24
CA GLN A 62 -32.35 -9.95 25.03
C GLN A 62 -31.75 -9.71 23.64
N ASN A 63 -32.24 -8.69 22.93
CA ASN A 63 -31.57 -8.16 21.74
C ASN A 63 -30.15 -7.70 22.16
N GLY A 64 -29.09 -8.26 21.56
CA GLY A 64 -27.71 -7.82 21.83
C GLY A 64 -26.90 -8.69 22.81
N VAL A 65 -27.16 -9.99 22.92
CA VAL A 65 -26.18 -10.94 23.47
C VAL A 65 -25.27 -11.39 22.33
N ASP A 66 -24.01 -10.93 22.32
CA ASP A 66 -23.08 -11.23 21.24
C ASP A 66 -22.70 -12.72 21.25
N GLY A 67 -23.16 -13.42 20.22
CA GLY A 67 -22.68 -14.76 19.92
C GLY A 67 -21.23 -14.73 19.47
N HIS A 68 -20.46 -15.76 19.85
CA HIS A 68 -19.06 -15.88 19.51
C HIS A 68 -18.69 -17.32 19.12
N ILE A 69 -17.62 -17.44 18.33
CA ILE A 69 -17.06 -18.71 17.89
C ILE A 69 -15.65 -18.84 18.46
N GLY A 70 -15.51 -19.72 19.45
CA GLY A 70 -14.22 -20.10 19.99
C GLY A 70 -13.59 -21.21 19.14
N ILE A 71 -12.33 -21.03 18.75
CA ILE A 71 -11.54 -22.00 18.00
C ILE A 71 -10.25 -22.27 18.77
N ASN A 72 -10.07 -23.51 19.20
CA ASN A 72 -8.85 -23.95 19.88
C ASN A 72 -7.94 -24.68 18.88
N GLY A 73 -6.81 -24.04 18.58
CA GLY A 73 -5.73 -24.62 17.80
C GLY A 73 -4.78 -25.46 18.65
N LYS A 74 -3.89 -26.17 17.96
CA LYS A 74 -2.80 -26.93 18.58
C LYS A 74 -1.81 -25.98 19.28
N ASP A 75 -1.13 -26.48 20.32
CA ASP A 75 -0.08 -25.76 21.07
C ASP A 75 -0.56 -24.46 21.75
N GLY A 76 -1.82 -24.44 22.20
CA GLY A 76 -2.39 -23.33 22.98
C GLY A 76 -2.66 -22.07 22.15
N THR A 77 -2.74 -22.22 20.83
CA THR A 77 -3.30 -21.17 19.96
C THR A 77 -4.81 -21.18 20.06
N SER A 78 -5.43 -20.02 20.11
CA SER A 78 -6.89 -19.89 20.10
C SER A 78 -7.30 -18.58 19.45
N ALA A 79 -8.51 -18.56 18.92
CA ALA A 79 -9.19 -17.35 18.47
C ALA A 79 -10.63 -17.39 18.97
N ASP A 80 -11.12 -16.26 19.47
CA ASP A 80 -12.54 -16.08 19.78
C ASP A 80 -13.13 -15.04 18.82
N ILE A 81 -14.02 -15.47 17.93
CA ILE A 81 -14.53 -14.68 16.81
C ILE A 81 -15.90 -14.11 17.15
N HIS A 82 -16.03 -12.80 17.04
CA HIS A 82 -17.24 -12.02 17.23
C HIS A 82 -17.61 -11.25 15.96
N VAL A 83 -18.84 -10.74 15.93
CA VAL A 83 -19.27 -9.69 15.00
C VAL A 83 -19.60 -8.45 15.82
N LYS A 84 -18.91 -7.34 15.57
CA LYS A 84 -19.07 -6.09 16.30
C LYS A 84 -19.05 -4.90 15.34
N ASP A 85 -19.54 -3.74 15.78
CA ASP A 85 -19.31 -2.48 15.08
C ASP A 85 -17.83 -2.09 15.23
N GLY A 86 -17.16 -1.88 14.10
CA GLY A 86 -15.76 -1.49 14.04
C GLY A 86 -15.55 -0.17 13.32
N ALA A 87 -14.28 0.12 13.01
CA ALA A 87 -13.93 1.33 12.26
C ALA A 87 -14.63 1.36 10.89
N PRO A 88 -14.96 2.55 10.36
CA PRO A 88 -15.46 2.66 9.00
C PRO A 88 -14.39 2.22 7.99
N GLY A 89 -14.84 1.78 6.81
CA GLY A 89 -13.96 1.53 5.68
C GLY A 89 -13.31 2.82 5.15
N VAL A 90 -12.51 2.71 4.10
CA VAL A 90 -11.69 3.85 3.61
C VAL A 90 -12.54 5.07 3.20
N ASP A 91 -13.78 4.82 2.76
CA ASP A 91 -14.75 5.82 2.32
C ASP A 91 -15.65 6.38 3.43
N GLY A 92 -15.72 5.72 4.59
CA GLY A 92 -16.67 6.11 5.63
C GLY A 92 -16.38 7.48 6.24
N ALA A 93 -17.45 8.16 6.66
CA ALA A 93 -17.37 9.47 7.29
C ALA A 93 -16.94 9.34 8.77
N PRO A 94 -16.35 10.39 9.37
CA PRO A 94 -16.06 10.40 10.80
C PRO A 94 -17.30 10.06 11.63
N GLY A 95 -17.18 9.12 12.57
CA GLY A 95 -18.28 8.69 13.43
C GLY A 95 -19.23 7.66 12.81
N THR A 96 -18.92 7.13 11.62
CA THR A 96 -19.66 5.98 11.05
C THR A 96 -18.96 4.67 11.36
N HIS A 97 -19.71 3.55 11.29
CA HIS A 97 -19.23 2.22 11.63
C HIS A 97 -19.47 1.23 10.49
N LEU A 98 -18.62 0.21 10.39
CA LEU A 98 -18.87 -0.99 9.59
C LEU A 98 -18.99 -2.19 10.53
N THR A 99 -19.89 -3.10 10.24
CA THR A 99 -19.94 -4.40 10.90
C THR A 99 -18.68 -5.20 10.53
N ARG A 100 -17.90 -5.61 11.53
CA ARG A 100 -16.64 -6.33 11.35
C ARG A 100 -16.66 -7.70 11.99
N ILE A 101 -15.95 -8.63 11.37
CA ILE A 101 -15.49 -9.84 12.06
C ILE A 101 -14.29 -9.44 12.89
N VAL A 102 -14.41 -9.63 14.20
CA VAL A 102 -13.39 -9.30 15.21
C VAL A 102 -12.95 -10.60 15.84
N TYR A 103 -11.67 -10.77 16.14
CA TYR A 103 -11.24 -11.90 16.95
C TYR A 103 -10.28 -11.51 18.06
N GLU A 104 -10.40 -12.16 19.21
CA GLU A 104 -9.41 -12.12 20.28
C GLU A 104 -8.45 -13.28 20.13
N ASP A 105 -7.15 -13.01 20.13
CA ASP A 105 -6.14 -14.07 20.13
C ASP A 105 -5.94 -14.68 21.53
N LYS A 106 -5.08 -15.70 21.63
CA LYS A 106 -4.75 -16.38 22.89
C LYS A 106 -4.24 -15.47 24.02
N ASN A 107 -3.77 -14.26 23.68
CA ASN A 107 -3.30 -13.26 24.63
C ASN A 107 -4.37 -12.20 24.93
N HIS A 108 -5.61 -12.41 24.47
CA HIS A 108 -6.72 -11.46 24.54
C HIS A 108 -6.43 -10.13 23.81
N VAL A 109 -5.59 -10.17 22.78
CA VAL A 109 -5.42 -9.02 21.89
C VAL A 109 -6.50 -9.07 20.81
N THR A 110 -7.29 -8.00 20.71
CA THR A 110 -8.34 -7.85 19.72
C THR A 110 -7.77 -7.47 18.35
N HIS A 111 -8.21 -8.17 17.31
CA HIS A 111 -7.89 -7.90 15.92
C HIS A 111 -9.17 -7.80 15.09
N GLU A 112 -9.15 -7.01 14.03
CA GLU A 112 -10.26 -6.88 13.09
C GLU A 112 -9.87 -7.45 11.73
N VAL A 113 -10.76 -8.24 11.13
CA VAL A 113 -10.56 -8.77 9.78
C VAL A 113 -10.92 -7.68 8.77
N ALA A 114 -9.98 -7.35 7.89
CA ALA A 114 -10.20 -6.38 6.82
C ALA A 114 -11.19 -6.90 5.75
N THR A 115 -11.96 -5.98 5.18
CA THR A 115 -12.93 -6.18 4.10
C THR A 115 -12.49 -5.46 2.83
N LEU A 116 -13.13 -5.74 1.69
CA LEU A 116 -12.88 -4.97 0.46
C LEU A 116 -13.34 -3.50 0.54
N ASP A 117 -14.07 -3.10 1.58
CA ASP A 117 -14.42 -1.70 1.84
C ASP A 117 -13.32 -0.94 2.59
N ASP A 118 -12.38 -1.65 3.19
CA ASP A 118 -11.15 -1.07 3.76
C ASP A 118 -10.17 -0.68 2.65
N GLY A 119 -9.10 0.02 3.01
CA GLY A 119 -8.10 0.45 2.04
C GLY A 119 -7.16 1.53 2.55
N MET A 120 -6.46 2.17 1.62
CA MET A 120 -5.45 3.19 1.91
C MET A 120 -5.88 4.56 1.36
N LYS A 121 -5.38 5.62 2.01
CA LYS A 121 -5.58 7.01 1.60
C LYS A 121 -4.23 7.56 1.11
N TYR A 122 -4.22 8.20 -0.06
CA TYR A 122 -3.03 8.79 -0.65
C TYR A 122 -3.23 10.29 -0.82
N GLY A 123 -2.44 11.08 -0.08
CA GLY A 123 -2.38 12.53 -0.20
C GLY A 123 -1.22 12.96 -1.10
N GLY A 124 -1.34 14.17 -1.66
CA GLY A 124 -0.24 14.89 -2.29
C GLY A 124 -0.16 16.30 -1.73
N ASP A 125 0.80 17.09 -2.21
CA ASP A 125 0.97 18.49 -1.77
C ASP A 125 -0.30 19.34 -2.00
N THR A 126 -1.09 18.98 -3.01
CA THR A 126 -2.36 19.64 -3.37
C THR A 126 -3.36 18.60 -3.90
N GLY A 127 -4.61 19.03 -4.08
CA GLY A 127 -5.69 18.19 -4.63
C GLY A 127 -6.43 17.38 -3.57
N ALA A 128 -7.34 16.51 -4.03
CA ALA A 128 -8.13 15.65 -3.15
C ALA A 128 -7.35 14.38 -2.77
N VAL A 129 -7.52 13.93 -1.52
CA VAL A 129 -7.00 12.64 -1.07
C VAL A 129 -7.67 11.51 -1.86
N ILE A 130 -6.86 10.64 -2.46
CA ILE A 130 -7.34 9.43 -3.13
C ILE A 130 -7.65 8.39 -2.05
N LYS A 131 -8.92 8.03 -1.91
CA LYS A 131 -9.35 6.89 -1.09
C LYS A 131 -9.39 5.65 -1.97
N LYS A 132 -8.53 4.67 -1.70
CA LYS A 132 -8.45 3.45 -2.51
C LYS A 132 -8.79 2.22 -1.67
N LYS A 133 -9.89 1.56 -2.02
CA LYS A 133 -10.30 0.27 -1.46
C LYS A 133 -9.26 -0.84 -1.74
N LEU A 134 -9.21 -1.85 -0.87
CA LEU A 134 -8.44 -3.08 -1.08
C LEU A 134 -8.85 -3.74 -2.41
N ASN A 135 -7.91 -4.46 -3.03
CA ASN A 135 -8.04 -4.99 -4.41
C ASN A 135 -8.25 -3.92 -5.50
N GLY A 136 -8.01 -2.65 -5.18
CA GLY A 136 -8.05 -1.55 -6.12
C GLY A 136 -6.66 -1.15 -6.63
N GLN A 137 -6.60 -0.56 -7.83
CA GLN A 137 -5.40 0.02 -8.41
C GLN A 137 -5.28 1.55 -8.22
N VAL A 138 -4.10 2.03 -7.79
CA VAL A 138 -3.69 3.45 -7.89
C VAL A 138 -2.72 3.58 -9.06
N ASN A 139 -2.90 4.59 -9.90
CA ASN A 139 -1.99 4.89 -11.00
C ASN A 139 -1.01 5.99 -10.59
N VAL A 140 0.28 5.78 -10.83
CA VAL A 140 1.31 6.81 -10.77
C VAL A 140 1.73 7.12 -12.20
N VAL A 141 1.43 8.31 -12.70
CA VAL A 141 1.59 8.67 -14.13
C VAL A 141 2.43 9.94 -14.29
N GLY A 142 3.49 9.87 -15.11
CA GLY A 142 4.36 11.00 -15.45
C GLY A 142 4.03 11.69 -16.78
N GLY A 143 2.98 11.25 -17.48
CA GLY A 143 2.47 11.85 -18.73
C GLY A 143 3.09 11.33 -20.03
N ILE A 144 4.38 10.99 -20.05
CA ILE A 144 5.05 10.39 -21.21
C ILE A 144 4.88 8.85 -21.16
N THR A 145 4.27 8.27 -22.19
CA THR A 145 4.03 6.81 -22.28
C THR A 145 5.02 6.10 -23.20
N ASP A 146 5.65 6.82 -24.12
CA ASP A 146 6.68 6.33 -25.03
C ASP A 146 8.01 6.25 -24.28
N THR A 147 8.40 5.05 -23.86
CA THR A 147 9.55 4.83 -22.98
C THR A 147 10.87 5.21 -23.63
N SER A 148 10.98 5.24 -24.96
CA SER A 148 12.22 5.66 -25.63
C SER A 148 12.46 7.18 -25.55
N LYS A 149 11.50 7.95 -25.02
CA LYS A 149 11.62 9.40 -24.75
C LYS A 149 11.91 9.69 -23.28
N LEU A 150 11.96 8.67 -22.44
CA LEU A 150 12.37 8.79 -21.05
C LEU A 150 13.89 8.61 -20.96
N THR A 151 14.47 9.21 -19.92
CA THR A 151 15.86 8.95 -19.55
C THR A 151 15.95 7.60 -18.83
N ASP A 152 17.04 6.87 -19.06
CA ASP A 152 17.40 5.66 -18.31
C ASP A 152 18.19 6.00 -17.03
N ASP A 153 18.54 7.28 -16.81
CA ASP A 153 19.27 7.77 -15.64
C ASP A 153 18.36 8.03 -14.42
N ASP A 154 18.92 7.85 -13.23
CA ASP A 154 18.24 8.04 -11.93
C ASP A 154 18.14 9.52 -11.51
N ASN A 155 17.36 10.31 -12.25
CA ASN A 155 17.21 11.75 -11.99
C ASN A 155 16.24 12.09 -10.85
N ILE A 156 15.43 11.14 -10.39
CA ILE A 156 14.40 11.35 -9.38
C ILE A 156 14.65 10.41 -8.20
N GLY A 157 14.97 11.00 -7.04
CA GLY A 157 15.09 10.28 -5.78
C GLY A 157 13.81 10.36 -4.96
N VAL A 158 13.54 9.32 -4.18
CA VAL A 158 12.43 9.25 -3.21
C VAL A 158 13.00 8.99 -1.82
N VAL A 159 12.66 9.83 -0.84
CA VAL A 159 13.18 9.76 0.52
C VAL A 159 12.04 9.77 1.53
N SER A 160 11.93 8.72 2.35
CA SER A 160 11.00 8.73 3.49
C SER A 160 11.43 9.73 4.55
N ASP A 161 10.48 10.49 5.11
CA ASP A 161 10.75 11.38 6.24
C ASP A 161 10.47 10.75 7.61
N GLY A 162 9.96 9.51 7.64
CA GLY A 162 9.64 8.76 8.87
C GLY A 162 8.31 9.10 9.53
N SER A 163 7.53 10.03 8.95
CA SER A 163 6.26 10.55 9.51
C SER A 163 5.17 10.61 8.44
N ASP A 164 5.06 9.55 7.64
CA ASP A 164 4.06 9.33 6.58
C ASP A 164 4.33 9.97 5.21
N ASN A 165 5.45 10.70 5.00
CA ASN A 165 5.74 11.28 3.68
C ASN A 165 6.92 10.62 2.97
N LEU A 166 6.78 10.50 1.64
CA LEU A 166 7.87 10.22 0.72
C LEU A 166 8.19 11.50 -0.06
N LYS A 167 9.34 12.12 0.20
CA LYS A 167 9.80 13.33 -0.47
C LYS A 167 10.45 12.97 -1.80
N ILE A 168 9.86 13.46 -2.89
CA ILE A 168 10.39 13.33 -4.24
C ILE A 168 11.36 14.49 -4.51
N ARG A 169 12.55 14.18 -5.03
CA ARG A 169 13.62 15.18 -5.27
C ARG A 169 14.30 14.92 -6.60
N LEU A 170 14.76 15.98 -7.24
CA LEU A 170 15.72 15.87 -8.33
C LEU A 170 17.10 15.46 -7.79
N ALA A 171 17.85 14.71 -8.58
CA ALA A 171 19.27 14.51 -8.37
C ALA A 171 20.01 15.87 -8.36
N LYS A 172 21.12 15.98 -7.63
CA LYS A 172 21.94 17.21 -7.65
C LYS A 172 22.50 17.45 -9.05
N ASP A 173 22.95 16.37 -9.68
CA ASP A 173 23.44 16.34 -11.05
C ASP A 173 22.36 15.67 -11.89
N VAL A 174 21.68 16.45 -12.75
CA VAL A 174 20.66 15.94 -13.65
C VAL A 174 21.32 15.49 -14.94
N ASN A 175 21.24 14.20 -15.26
CA ASN A 175 21.72 13.62 -16.51
C ASN A 175 20.54 13.36 -17.45
N LEU A 176 20.44 14.12 -18.55
CA LEU A 176 19.37 13.96 -19.53
C LEU A 176 19.71 12.94 -20.63
N GLY A 177 20.82 12.21 -20.48
CA GLY A 177 21.33 11.26 -21.47
C GLY A 177 21.90 11.93 -22.74
N PRO A 178 22.31 11.14 -23.74
CA PRO A 178 23.01 11.63 -24.92
C PRO A 178 22.16 12.51 -25.85
N ASN A 179 20.83 12.40 -25.76
CA ASN A 179 19.87 13.14 -26.60
C ASN A 179 18.97 14.08 -25.79
N GLY A 180 19.27 14.28 -24.51
CA GLY A 180 18.53 15.16 -23.62
C GLY A 180 18.54 16.62 -24.07
N SER A 181 17.53 17.38 -23.66
CA SER A 181 17.48 18.81 -23.95
C SER A 181 16.73 19.62 -22.91
N LEU A 182 17.07 20.91 -22.79
CA LEU A 182 16.30 21.91 -22.07
C LEU A 182 15.55 22.78 -23.08
N THR A 183 14.21 22.68 -23.07
CA THR A 183 13.33 23.43 -23.97
C THR A 183 12.39 24.32 -23.17
N ILE A 184 12.30 25.60 -23.55
CA ILE A 184 11.45 26.60 -22.89
C ILE A 184 10.61 27.28 -23.97
N ASN A 185 9.28 27.30 -23.81
CA ASN A 185 8.34 27.87 -24.79
C ASN A 185 8.58 27.39 -26.22
N GLY A 186 8.85 26.09 -26.39
CA GLY A 186 9.10 25.46 -27.70
C GLY A 186 10.48 25.73 -28.32
N LYS A 187 11.38 26.44 -27.62
CA LYS A 187 12.76 26.70 -28.07
C LYS A 187 13.76 25.87 -27.26
N THR A 188 14.61 25.12 -27.94
CA THR A 188 15.69 24.34 -27.30
C THR A 188 16.90 25.21 -27.05
N TYR A 189 17.32 25.32 -25.78
CA TYR A 189 18.46 26.14 -25.36
C TYR A 189 19.73 25.33 -25.12
N ILE A 190 19.58 24.09 -24.67
CA ILE A 190 20.69 23.16 -24.41
C ILE A 190 20.31 21.81 -24.99
N ASN A 191 21.19 21.21 -25.76
CA ASN A 191 21.10 19.83 -26.23
C ASN A 191 22.51 19.27 -26.52
N LYS A 192 22.60 18.11 -27.16
CA LYS A 192 23.87 17.47 -27.53
C LYS A 192 24.80 18.30 -28.42
N ASP A 193 24.26 19.29 -29.13
CA ASP A 193 25.02 20.16 -30.05
C ASP A 193 25.53 21.44 -29.33
N GLY A 194 25.16 21.64 -28.07
CA GLY A 194 25.65 22.72 -27.22
C GLY A 194 24.57 23.73 -26.83
N LEU A 195 25.00 25.00 -26.68
CA LEU A 195 24.16 26.12 -26.22
C LEU A 195 23.61 26.91 -27.41
N ASN A 196 22.31 27.19 -27.41
CA ASN A 196 21.65 28.03 -28.41
C ASN A 196 20.87 29.18 -27.74
N ALA A 197 21.28 30.42 -28.03
CA ALA A 197 20.63 31.62 -27.49
C ALA A 197 19.29 31.97 -28.18
N ASN A 198 18.91 31.26 -29.24
CA ASN A 198 17.65 31.44 -29.98
C ASN A 198 17.38 32.90 -30.38
N SER A 199 18.39 33.55 -30.95
CA SER A 199 18.39 34.97 -31.38
C SER A 199 18.18 35.99 -30.26
N GLN A 200 18.33 35.58 -29.00
CA GLN A 200 18.30 36.49 -27.86
C GLN A 200 19.70 36.99 -27.50
N LYS A 201 19.77 38.15 -26.85
CA LYS A 201 21.01 38.66 -26.27
C LYS A 201 21.44 37.79 -25.09
N ILE A 202 22.72 37.43 -25.03
CA ILE A 202 23.35 36.88 -23.83
C ILE A 202 23.85 38.07 -23.00
N THR A 203 23.20 38.33 -21.87
CA THR A 203 23.55 39.42 -20.96
C THR A 203 24.45 38.93 -19.83
N ASN A 204 25.08 39.85 -19.10
CA ASN A 204 25.95 39.55 -17.94
C ASN A 204 27.17 38.67 -18.28
N VAL A 205 27.71 38.83 -19.50
CA VAL A 205 28.98 38.22 -19.90
C VAL A 205 30.11 39.09 -19.39
N ALA A 206 30.89 38.58 -18.42
CA ALA A 206 32.10 39.25 -17.92
C ALA A 206 33.15 39.39 -19.03
N ASN A 207 34.20 40.18 -18.80
CA ASN A 207 35.30 40.30 -19.77
C ASN A 207 36.00 38.94 -19.91
N GLY A 208 36.14 38.45 -21.14
CA GLY A 208 36.97 37.28 -21.43
C GLY A 208 38.45 37.57 -21.20
N THR A 209 39.16 36.62 -20.59
CA THR A 209 40.58 36.76 -20.20
C THR A 209 41.47 35.70 -20.85
N VAL A 210 40.90 34.60 -21.34
CA VAL A 210 41.60 33.56 -22.11
C VAL A 210 40.99 33.38 -23.50
N ASN A 211 41.73 32.75 -24.42
CA ASN A 211 41.36 32.66 -25.85
C ASN A 211 40.01 31.96 -26.12
N SER A 212 39.54 31.12 -25.20
CA SER A 212 38.28 30.38 -25.32
C SER A 212 37.06 31.10 -24.72
N ASP A 213 37.26 32.24 -24.06
CA ASP A 213 36.17 32.99 -23.44
C ASP A 213 35.33 33.72 -24.50
N ALA A 214 34.04 33.88 -24.21
CA ALA A 214 33.20 34.78 -24.98
C ALA A 214 33.63 36.25 -24.77
N VAL A 215 33.61 37.04 -25.83
CA VAL A 215 33.90 38.49 -25.80
C VAL A 215 32.61 39.25 -25.59
N ASN A 216 32.58 40.15 -24.60
CA ASN A 216 31.45 41.05 -24.41
C ASN A 216 31.56 42.34 -25.23
N PHE A 217 30.47 43.10 -25.32
CA PHE A 217 30.42 44.32 -26.14
C PHE A 217 31.35 45.44 -25.62
N GLY A 218 31.73 45.44 -24.34
CA GLY A 218 32.70 46.39 -23.78
C GLY A 218 34.10 46.18 -24.37
N GLN A 219 34.59 44.95 -24.35
CA GLN A 219 35.90 44.59 -24.91
C GLN A 219 35.98 44.90 -26.41
N LEU A 220 34.90 44.64 -27.16
CA LEU A 220 34.85 45.01 -28.57
C LEU A 220 34.99 46.52 -28.78
N LYS A 221 34.28 47.33 -27.97
CA LYS A 221 34.40 48.79 -28.03
C LYS A 221 35.81 49.27 -27.71
N ASP A 222 36.45 48.71 -26.69
CA ASP A 222 37.80 49.09 -26.28
C ASP A 222 38.83 48.72 -27.36
N ALA A 223 38.71 47.54 -27.97
CA ALA A 223 39.58 47.11 -29.08
C ALA A 223 39.45 48.02 -30.31
N VAL A 224 38.21 48.40 -30.67
CA VAL A 224 37.95 49.35 -31.78
C VAL A 224 38.51 50.74 -31.46
N ALA A 225 38.38 51.20 -30.22
CA ALA A 225 38.94 52.48 -29.78
C ALA A 225 40.46 52.48 -29.84
N ALA A 226 41.12 51.40 -29.40
CA ALA A 226 42.57 51.24 -29.44
C ALA A 226 43.12 51.13 -30.88
N GLY A 227 42.34 50.54 -31.81
CA GLY A 227 42.73 50.37 -33.21
C GLY A 227 42.59 51.63 -34.09
N LYS A 228 41.99 52.72 -33.58
CA LYS A 228 41.93 53.99 -34.32
C LYS A 228 43.33 54.59 -34.44
N THR A 229 43.93 54.49 -35.62
CA THR A 229 45.12 55.27 -35.99
C THR A 229 44.70 56.73 -36.21
N ILE A 230 45.09 57.62 -35.30
CA ILE A 230 45.03 59.06 -35.56
C ILE A 230 46.23 59.37 -36.44
N LEU A 231 46.01 59.57 -37.74
CA LEU A 231 46.97 60.26 -38.58
C LEU A 231 47.05 61.70 -38.04
N LYS A 232 48.12 62.01 -37.30
CA LYS A 232 48.47 63.40 -37.05
C LYS A 232 49.05 63.92 -38.36
N ASP A 233 48.53 65.03 -38.88
CA ASP A 233 49.04 65.69 -40.08
C ASP A 233 50.55 65.91 -39.93
N GLY A 234 51.32 64.95 -40.44
CA GLY A 234 52.75 65.07 -40.60
C GLY A 234 52.99 65.93 -41.83
N LYS A 235 53.94 66.86 -41.74
CA LYS A 235 54.40 67.77 -42.82
C LYS A 235 54.71 67.12 -44.19
N ASN A 236 54.61 65.79 -44.34
CA ASN A 236 54.94 65.01 -45.52
C ASN A 236 53.75 64.33 -46.22
N THR A 237 52.50 64.62 -45.86
CA THR A 237 51.37 64.20 -46.71
C THR A 237 51.04 65.31 -47.71
N THR A 238 51.56 65.17 -48.93
CA THR A 238 51.05 65.89 -50.09
C THR A 238 49.91 65.05 -50.66
N VAL A 239 48.72 65.62 -50.75
CA VAL A 239 47.59 65.01 -51.47
C VAL A 239 47.91 65.00 -52.96
#